data_AF-A0A228I8R7-F1
#
_entry.id   AF-A0A228I8R7-F1
#
_cell.length_a   1.000
_cell.length_b   1.000
_cell.length_c   1.000
_cell.angle_alpha   90.00
_cell.angle_beta   90.00
_cell.angle_gamma   90.00
#
_symmetry.space_group_name_H-M   'P 1'
#
loop_
_entity.id
_entity.type
_entity.pdbx_description
1 polymer ?
#
loop_
_entity_poly.entity_id
_entity_poly.type
_entity_poly.pdbx_seq_one_letter_code
_entity_poly.pdbx_strand_id
1 'polypeptide(L)'
;MPGRESTEYHRHLYAEECVYILSGTGEAVVDGHTYAIGPGDFMGFPRGGTAHTMLNTGDLPLVYLVAGDRPEHDVCDYPKLGKRLYKAGADKVFVDLGTPPA
;
A
#
# COMPACT_ATOMS: atom_id res chain seq x y z
N MET A 1 -2.88 -8.45 -12.00
CA MET A 1 -2.42 -9.31 -13.12
C MET A 1 -0.98 -9.71 -12.86
N PRO A 2 -0.50 -10.86 -13.39
CA PRO A 2 0.91 -11.25 -13.28
C PRO A 2 1.87 -10.10 -13.63
N GLY A 3 2.90 -9.93 -12.80
CA GLY A 3 3.92 -8.88 -12.94
C GLY A 3 3.44 -7.45 -12.66
N ARG A 4 2.27 -7.26 -12.03
CA ARG A 4 1.75 -5.93 -11.66
C ARG A 4 1.73 -5.75 -10.15
N GLU A 5 2.09 -4.54 -9.71
CA GLU A 5 1.87 -4.08 -8.34
C GLU A 5 0.41 -3.69 -8.13
N SER A 6 -0.06 -3.79 -6.88
CA SER A 6 -1.40 -3.35 -6.47
C SER A 6 -1.53 -1.82 -6.44
N THR A 7 -0.47 -1.14 -5.99
CA THR A 7 -0.40 0.30 -5.72
C THR A 7 1.07 0.73 -5.61
N GLU A 8 1.33 2.03 -5.66
CA GLU A 8 2.64 2.57 -5.31
C GLU A 8 2.99 2.22 -3.85
N TYR A 9 4.27 2.01 -3.55
CA TYR A 9 4.71 1.76 -2.18
C TYR A 9 4.39 2.97 -1.30
N HIS A 10 3.48 2.80 -0.33
CA HIS A 10 2.89 3.93 0.37
C HIS A 10 2.53 3.59 1.82
N ARG A 11 2.33 4.63 2.64
CA ARG A 11 1.73 4.49 3.98
C ARG A 11 0.75 5.61 4.27
N HIS A 12 -0.29 5.30 5.02
CA HIS A 12 -1.26 6.25 5.53
C HIS A 12 -0.88 6.72 6.94
N LEU A 13 -0.92 8.03 7.19
CA LEU A 13 -0.69 8.59 8.53
C LEU A 13 -1.97 8.60 9.36
N TYR A 14 -3.13 8.76 8.73
CA TYR A 14 -4.41 8.82 9.43
C TYR A 14 -5.38 7.74 9.01
N ALA A 15 -5.39 7.26 7.76
CA ALA A 15 -6.23 6.13 7.40
C ALA A 15 -5.66 4.78 7.90
N GLU A 16 -6.54 3.81 8.13
CA GLU A 16 -6.22 2.40 8.29
C GLU A 16 -6.52 1.66 6.99
N GLU A 17 -5.76 0.60 6.72
CA GLU A 17 -5.98 -0.29 5.59
C GLU A 17 -5.76 -1.73 6.01
N CYS A 18 -6.50 -2.66 5.42
CA CYS A 18 -6.24 -4.08 5.54
C CYS A 18 -6.55 -4.81 4.26
N VAL A 19 -5.88 -5.95 4.08
CA VAL A 19 -5.97 -6.79 2.90
C VAL A 19 -6.21 -8.24 3.31
N TYR A 20 -7.10 -8.91 2.59
CA TYR A 20 -7.33 -10.36 2.73
C TYR A 20 -7.25 -11.04 1.37
N ILE A 21 -6.38 -12.05 1.22
CA ILE A 21 -6.16 -12.71 -0.07
C ILE A 21 -7.23 -13.78 -0.32
N LEU A 22 -7.93 -13.66 -1.43
CA LEU A 22 -9.00 -14.59 -1.86
C LEU A 22 -8.45 -15.72 -2.74
N SER A 23 -7.59 -15.41 -3.71
CA SER A 23 -7.00 -16.39 -4.62
C SER A 23 -5.73 -15.87 -5.28
N GLY A 24 -4.93 -16.79 -5.85
CA GLY A 24 -3.62 -16.49 -6.43
C GLY A 24 -2.52 -16.34 -5.38
N THR A 25 -1.29 -16.11 -5.83
CA THR A 25 -0.11 -15.92 -4.97
C THR A 25 0.67 -14.69 -5.42
N GLY A 26 1.46 -14.14 -4.50
CA GLY A 26 2.31 -13.00 -4.77
C GLY A 26 3.28 -12.72 -3.64
N GLU A 27 3.79 -11.49 -3.64
CA GLU A 27 4.65 -10.97 -2.60
C GLU A 27 4.08 -9.66 -2.04
N ALA A 28 4.08 -9.51 -0.72
CA ALA A 28 3.88 -8.23 -0.06
C ALA A 28 5.24 -7.65 0.31
N VAL A 29 5.50 -6.41 -0.09
CA VAL A 29 6.66 -5.64 0.39
C VAL A 29 6.16 -4.74 1.51
N VAL A 30 6.63 -4.95 2.74
CA VAL A 30 6.22 -4.19 3.93
C VAL A 30 7.49 -3.77 4.68
N ASP A 31 7.65 -2.47 4.90
CA ASP A 31 8.85 -1.90 5.55
C ASP A 31 10.18 -2.37 4.91
N GLY A 32 10.20 -2.45 3.58
CA GLY A 32 11.36 -2.94 2.83
C GLY A 32 11.61 -4.46 2.90
N HIS A 33 10.77 -5.22 3.61
CA HIS A 33 10.85 -6.68 3.71
C HIS A 33 9.82 -7.33 2.79
N THR A 34 10.21 -8.44 2.16
CA THR A 34 9.35 -9.20 1.25
C THR A 34 8.76 -10.42 1.94
N TYR A 35 7.45 -10.61 1.82
CA TYR A 35 6.70 -11.73 2.37
C TYR A 35 5.94 -12.43 1.24
N ALA A 36 6.05 -13.76 1.14
CA ALA A 36 5.17 -14.52 0.26
C ALA A 36 3.74 -14.47 0.81
N ILE A 37 2.76 -14.26 -0.08
CA ILE A 37 1.35 -14.18 0.26
C ILE A 37 0.50 -15.12 -0.61
N GLY A 38 -0.56 -15.66 -0.05
CA GLY A 38 -1.49 -16.56 -0.70
C GLY A 38 -2.88 -16.59 -0.04
N PRO A 39 -3.79 -17.44 -0.54
CA PRO A 39 -5.18 -17.44 -0.11
C PRO A 39 -5.32 -17.68 1.40
N GLY A 40 -6.10 -16.82 2.07
CA GLY A 40 -6.30 -16.87 3.51
C GLY A 40 -5.40 -15.94 4.32
N ASP A 41 -4.34 -15.39 3.73
CA ASP A 41 -3.47 -14.45 4.41
C ASP A 41 -4.18 -13.10 4.64
N PHE A 42 -3.92 -12.52 5.81
CA PHE A 42 -4.44 -11.22 6.23
C PHE A 42 -3.29 -10.29 6.59
N MET A 43 -3.35 -9.06 6.10
CA MET A 43 -2.41 -7.99 6.41
C MET A 43 -3.18 -6.78 6.92
N GLY A 44 -2.74 -6.23 8.05
CA GLY A 44 -3.31 -5.02 8.64
C GLY A 44 -2.29 -3.91 8.73
N PHE A 45 -2.67 -2.72 8.29
CA PHE A 45 -1.86 -1.52 8.27
C PHE A 45 -2.55 -0.45 9.14
N PRO A 46 -2.16 -0.32 10.42
CA PRO A 46 -2.73 0.67 11.31
C PRO A 46 -2.34 2.09 10.88
N ARG A 47 -3.03 3.10 11.43
CA ARG A 47 -2.69 4.52 11.20
C ARG A 47 -1.24 4.78 11.54
N GLY A 48 -0.51 5.44 10.64
CA GLY A 48 0.92 5.71 10.82
C GLY A 48 1.80 4.46 10.72
N GLY A 49 1.24 3.34 10.25
CA GLY A 49 1.95 2.09 10.04
C GLY A 49 3.01 2.16 8.95
N THR A 50 3.60 0.99 8.66
CA THR A 50 4.71 0.87 7.71
C THR A 50 4.23 0.98 6.26
N ALA A 51 5.12 1.49 5.40
CA ALA A 51 4.84 1.55 3.98
C ALA A 51 4.76 0.15 3.38
N HIS A 52 3.87 -0.02 2.41
CA HIS A 52 3.60 -1.32 1.81
C HIS A 52 3.14 -1.24 0.35
N THR A 53 3.35 -2.34 -0.37
CA THR A 53 2.73 -2.66 -1.67
C THR A 53 2.65 -4.17 -1.84
N MET A 54 1.87 -4.65 -2.80
CA MET A 54 1.83 -6.07 -3.18
C MET A 54 2.17 -6.22 -4.65
N LEU A 55 2.94 -7.24 -4.98
CA LEU A 55 3.30 -7.63 -6.33
C LEU A 55 2.73 -9.02 -6.63
N ASN A 56 2.01 -9.14 -7.74
CA ASN A 56 1.64 -10.47 -8.25
C ASN A 56 2.85 -11.08 -8.97
N THR A 57 3.56 -11.98 -8.29
CA THR A 57 4.68 -12.77 -8.83
C THR A 57 4.24 -14.13 -9.39
N GLY A 58 2.96 -14.48 -9.26
CA GLY A 58 2.38 -15.71 -9.80
C GLY A 58 2.02 -15.62 -11.29
N ASP A 59 1.52 -16.73 -11.82
CA ASP A 59 1.05 -16.88 -13.21
C ASP A 59 -0.46 -16.64 -13.37
N LEU A 60 -1.20 -16.62 -12.26
CA LEU A 60 -2.64 -16.35 -12.21
C LEU A 60 -2.94 -14.98 -11.59
N PRO A 61 -4.16 -14.44 -11.79
CA PRO A 61 -4.60 -13.25 -11.06
C PRO A 61 -4.53 -13.45 -9.54
N LEU A 62 -3.93 -12.47 -8.87
CA LEU A 62 -3.98 -12.32 -7.41
C LEU A 62 -5.23 -11.51 -7.09
N VAL A 63 -6.17 -12.13 -6.39
CA VAL A 63 -7.48 -11.56 -6.05
C VAL A 63 -7.55 -11.41 -4.53
N TYR A 64 -7.94 -10.23 -4.07
CA TYR A 64 -7.98 -9.90 -2.66
C TYR A 64 -9.05 -8.85 -2.37
N LEU A 65 -9.48 -8.81 -1.11
CA LEU A 65 -10.28 -7.71 -0.57
C LEU A 65 -9.34 -6.68 0.02
N VAL A 66 -9.64 -5.41 -0.21
CA VAL A 66 -9.04 -4.27 0.51
C VAL A 66 -10.15 -3.55 1.24
N ALA A 67 -9.94 -3.31 2.53
CA ALA A 67 -10.83 -2.49 3.34
C ALA A 67 -10.00 -1.45 4.08
N GLY A 68 -10.60 -0.31 4.34
CA GLY A 68 -9.96 0.79 5.06
C GLY A 68 -11.01 1.82 5.41
N ASP A 69 -10.70 2.67 6.38
CA ASP A 69 -11.55 3.82 6.66
C ASP A 69 -11.37 4.90 5.57
N ARG A 70 -12.26 5.90 5.59
CA ARG A 70 -12.26 6.98 4.60
C ARG A 70 -12.33 8.33 5.30
N PRO A 71 -11.29 8.72 6.05
CA PRO A 71 -11.30 10.00 6.73
C PRO A 71 -11.32 11.14 5.70
N GLU A 72 -11.95 12.25 6.06
CA GLU A 72 -11.97 13.46 5.22
C GLU A 72 -10.54 13.98 4.99
N HIS A 73 -9.71 13.93 6.04
CA HIS A 73 -8.30 14.30 6.02
C HIS A 73 -7.39 13.08 6.14
N ASP A 74 -6.35 13.04 5.30
CA ASP A 74 -5.30 12.05 5.41
C ASP A 74 -3.99 12.59 4.84
N VAL A 75 -2.88 12.00 5.28
CA VAL A 75 -1.56 12.24 4.72
C VAL A 75 -0.99 10.89 4.32
N CYS A 76 -0.57 10.78 3.06
CA CYS A 76 -0.03 9.53 2.52
C CYS A 76 1.38 9.77 1.98
N ASP A 77 2.35 9.01 2.49
CA ASP A 77 3.73 9.05 2.02
C ASP A 77 3.93 8.04 0.90
N TYR A 78 4.66 8.42 -0.14
CA TYR A 78 5.12 7.54 -1.22
C TYR A 78 6.65 7.51 -1.22
N PRO A 79 7.29 6.70 -0.35
CA PRO A 79 8.73 6.79 -0.11
C PRO A 79 9.59 6.58 -1.35
N LYS A 80 9.22 5.61 -2.21
CA LYS A 80 9.95 5.34 -3.47
C LYS A 80 9.99 6.55 -4.41
N LEU A 81 8.97 7.42 -4.35
CA LEU A 81 8.85 8.60 -5.18
C LEU A 81 9.38 9.87 -4.51
N GLY A 82 9.72 9.82 -3.21
CA GLY A 82 10.05 11.02 -2.43
C GLY A 82 8.89 12.02 -2.40
N LYS A 83 7.64 11.55 -2.36
CA LYS A 83 6.44 12.39 -2.43
C LYS A 83 5.52 12.17 -1.23
N ARG A 84 4.74 13.20 -0.91
CA ARG A 84 3.64 13.16 0.05
C ARG A 84 2.37 13.72 -0.54
N LEU A 85 1.26 13.02 -0.34
CA LEU A 85 -0.09 13.48 -0.62
C LEU A 85 -0.71 14.04 0.67
N TYR A 86 -1.24 15.25 0.60
CA TYR A 86 -2.16 15.82 1.57
C TYR A 86 -3.56 15.78 1.00
N LYS A 87 -4.50 15.14 1.71
CA LYS A 87 -5.91 15.07 1.37
C LYS A 87 -6.72 15.92 2.35
N ALA A 88 -7.60 16.77 1.83
CA ALA A 88 -8.60 17.51 2.59
C ALA A 88 -9.94 17.48 1.84
N GLY A 89 -10.79 16.52 2.18
CA GLY A 89 -12.03 16.27 1.45
C GLY A 89 -11.76 15.87 0.00
N ALA A 90 -12.23 16.69 -0.94
CA ALA A 90 -12.00 16.51 -2.36
C ALA A 90 -10.61 17.01 -2.81
N ASP A 91 -10.00 17.92 -2.05
CA ASP A 91 -8.72 18.52 -2.41
C ASP A 91 -7.57 17.54 -2.12
N LYS A 92 -6.66 17.45 -3.09
CA LYS A 92 -5.50 16.57 -3.06
C LYS A 92 -4.28 17.33 -3.57
N VAL A 93 -3.27 17.47 -2.72
CA VAL A 93 -2.02 18.17 -3.04
C VAL A 93 -0.85 17.22 -2.87
N PHE A 94 -0.08 17.03 -3.94
CA PHE A 94 1.20 16.34 -3.88
C PHE A 94 2.32 17.33 -3.62
N VAL A 95 3.22 16.98 -2.70
CA VAL A 95 4.42 17.73 -2.35
C VAL A 95 5.64 16.83 -2.54
N ASP A 96 6.66 17.37 -3.20
CA ASP A 96 7.97 16.74 -3.27
C ASP A 96 8.69 16.89 -1.92
N LEU A 97 9.12 15.77 -1.34
CA LEU A 97 9.89 15.72 -0.10
C LEU A 97 11.41 15.70 -0.35
N GLY A 98 11.83 15.73 -1.63
CA GLY A 98 13.21 15.49 -2.03
C GLY A 98 13.53 13.99 -2.15
N THR A 99 14.73 13.68 -2.64
CA THR A 99 15.20 12.30 -2.74
C THR A 99 15.40 11.73 -1.32
N PRO A 100 14.90 10.52 -1.00
CA PRO A 100 15.25 9.86 0.26
C PRO A 100 16.78 9.77 0.39
N PRO A 101 17.36 9.89 1.61
CA PRO A 101 18.76 9.57 1.79
C PRO A 101 19.01 8.12 1.33
N ALA A 102 20.14 7.93 0.65
CA ALA A 102 20.59 6.65 0.09
C ALA A 102 20.71 5.55 1.15
#